data_AF-A0A133V475-F1
#
_entry.id   AF-A0A133V475-F1
#
_cell.length_a   1.000
_cell.length_b   1.000
_cell.length_c   1.000
_cell.angle_alpha   90.00
_cell.angle_beta   90.00
_cell.angle_gamma   90.00
#
_symmetry.space_group_name_H-M   'P 1'
#
loop_
_entity.id
_entity.type
_entity.pdbx_description
1 polymer ?
#
loop_
_entity_poly.entity_id
_entity_poly.type
_entity_poly.pdbx_seq_one_letter_code
_entity_poly.pdbx_strand_id
1 'polypeptide(L)'
;MGRWWHKGEEIDIVALNKETREIAIFECKWSRVDEKRAERILDSLKNKAPLLKWYNGKRKEYYGVVGKTIEGKENLREKGYLVFDLKDLESVSF
;
A
#
# COMPACT_ATOMS: atom_id res chain seq x y z
N MET A 1 7.35 8.45 -7.41
CA MET A 1 6.49 8.21 -6.23
C MET A 1 6.01 9.54 -5.71
N GLY A 2 4.79 9.63 -5.20
CA GLY A 2 4.27 10.87 -4.65
C GLY A 2 3.03 10.64 -3.80
N ARG A 3 2.73 11.61 -2.92
CA ARG A 3 1.48 11.67 -2.16
C ARG A 3 0.33 12.08 -3.08
N TRP A 4 -0.84 11.52 -2.83
CA TRP A 4 -2.06 11.90 -3.53
C TRP A 4 -3.09 12.43 -2.54
N TRP A 5 -3.69 13.57 -2.89
CA TRP A 5 -4.71 14.24 -2.10
C TRP A 5 -5.91 14.62 -2.97
N HIS A 6 -7.12 14.32 -2.52
CA HIS A 6 -8.34 14.77 -3.17
C HIS A 6 -9.51 14.82 -2.20
N LYS A 7 -10.17 15.99 -2.08
CA LYS A 7 -11.40 16.16 -1.29
C LYS A 7 -11.33 15.61 0.15
N GLY A 8 -10.20 15.81 0.82
CA GLY A 8 -9.97 15.34 2.19
C GLY A 8 -9.45 13.91 2.30
N GLU A 9 -9.33 13.18 1.20
CA GLU A 9 -8.69 11.87 1.16
C GLU A 9 -7.21 11.98 0.86
N GLU A 10 -6.39 11.25 1.62
CA GLU A 10 -4.95 11.07 1.43
C GLU A 10 -4.61 9.62 1.12
N ILE A 11 -3.60 9.44 0.27
CA ILE A 11 -2.83 8.22 0.06
C ILE A 11 -1.34 8.60 0.12
N ASP A 12 -0.58 7.97 1.01
CA ASP A 12 0.82 8.31 1.25
C ASP A 12 1.71 8.09 0.02
N ILE A 13 1.57 6.94 -0.65
CA ILE A 13 2.41 6.60 -1.80
C ILE A 13 1.57 5.95 -2.90
N VAL A 14 1.71 6.50 -4.11
CA VAL A 14 1.27 5.87 -5.34
C VAL A 14 2.48 5.64 -6.26
N ALA A 15 2.62 4.42 -6.77
CA ALA A 15 3.57 4.04 -7.80
C ALA A 15 2.83 3.53 -9.05
N LEU A 16 3.27 3.95 -10.23
CA LEU A 16 2.62 3.63 -11.51
C LEU A 16 3.64 2.99 -12.44
N ASN A 17 3.27 1.84 -13.02
CA ASN A 17 3.93 1.30 -14.20
C ASN A 17 3.04 1.54 -15.42
N LYS A 18 3.45 2.47 -16.29
CA LYS A 18 2.66 2.87 -17.46
C LYS A 18 2.67 1.82 -18.57
N GLU A 19 3.73 1.03 -18.66
CA GLU A 19 3.88 0.00 -19.71
C GLU A 19 2.95 -1.18 -19.44
N THR A 20 2.89 -1.65 -18.19
CA THR A 20 2.08 -2.80 -17.77
C THR A 20 0.69 -2.42 -17.24
N ARG A 21 0.40 -1.12 -17.10
CA ARG A 21 -0.82 -0.59 -16.46
C ARG A 21 -1.01 -1.11 -15.03
N GLU A 22 0.06 -1.08 -14.26
CA GLU A 22 0.04 -1.46 -12.85
C GLU A 22 0.08 -0.23 -11.95
N ILE A 23 -0.62 -0.32 -10.83
CA ILE A 23 -0.59 0.68 -9.77
C ILE A 23 -0.35 0.00 -8.43
N ALA A 24 0.56 0.54 -7.64
CA ALA A 24 0.74 0.15 -6.25
C ALA A 24 0.38 1.33 -5.34
N ILE A 25 -0.45 1.06 -4.33
CA ILE A 25 -1.07 2.04 -3.45
C ILE A 25 -0.69 1.66 -2.02
N PHE A 26 -0.05 2.58 -1.30
CA PHE A 26 0.43 2.32 0.05
C PHE A 26 0.00 3.39 1.05
N GLU A 27 -0.16 2.92 2.28
CA GLU A 27 -0.21 3.74 3.49
C GLU A 27 1.04 3.49 4.34
N CYS A 28 1.62 4.55 4.89
CA CYS A 28 2.78 4.45 5.78
C CYS A 28 2.38 4.81 7.23
N LYS A 29 2.73 3.96 8.18
CA LYS A 29 2.51 4.18 9.61
C LYS A 29 3.83 4.13 10.36
N TRP A 30 4.22 5.26 10.97
CA TRP A 30 5.38 5.33 11.85
C TRP A 30 5.10 4.75 13.25
N SER A 31 4.52 3.56 13.31
CA SER A 31 4.16 2.87 14.54
C SER A 31 4.23 1.35 14.35
N ARG A 32 4.10 0.60 15.45
CA ARG A 32 3.75 -0.83 15.38
C ARG A 32 2.32 -0.95 14.85
N VAL A 33 2.08 -1.93 13.98
CA VAL A 33 0.78 -2.22 13.38
C VAL A 33 0.51 -3.71 13.55
N ASP A 34 -0.57 -4.03 14.28
CA ASP A 34 -1.05 -5.41 14.36
C ASP A 34 -1.77 -5.83 13.06
N GLU A 35 -1.93 -7.15 12.85
CA GLU A 35 -2.50 -7.70 11.62
C GLU A 35 -3.91 -7.13 11.33
N LYS A 36 -4.78 -7.03 12.34
CA LYS A 36 -6.15 -6.53 12.19
C LYS A 36 -6.18 -5.06 11.77
N ARG A 37 -5.28 -4.24 12.31
CA ARG A 37 -5.12 -2.84 11.92
C ARG A 37 -4.56 -2.72 10.50
N ALA A 38 -3.62 -3.58 10.11
CA ALA A 38 -3.11 -3.63 8.75
C ALA A 38 -4.23 -3.97 7.75
N GLU A 39 -5.08 -4.96 8.05
CA GLU A 39 -6.25 -5.30 7.21
C GLU A 39 -7.19 -4.11 7.03
N ARG A 40 -7.53 -3.41 8.11
CA ARG A 40 -8.39 -2.20 8.05
C ARG A 40 -7.78 -1.09 7.19
N ILE A 41 -6.45 -0.91 7.25
CA ILE A 41 -5.74 0.06 6.41
C ILE A 41 -5.84 -0.36 4.94
N LEU A 42 -5.57 -1.62 4.63
CA LEU A 42 -5.63 -2.15 3.27
C LEU A 42 -7.04 -2.05 2.66
N ASP A 43 -8.08 -2.34 3.45
CA ASP A 43 -9.47 -2.15 3.03
C ASP A 43 -9.81 -0.67 2.78
N SER A 44 -9.28 0.23 3.61
CA SER A 44 -9.42 1.67 3.36
C SER A 44 -8.76 2.09 2.05
N LEU A 45 -7.56 1.59 1.73
CA LEU A 45 -6.91 1.86 0.45
C LEU A 45 -7.73 1.36 -0.74
N LYS A 46 -8.31 0.16 -0.66
CA LYS A 46 -9.21 -0.37 -1.70
C LYS A 46 -10.42 0.53 -1.93
N ASN A 47 -11.01 1.05 -0.86
CA ASN A 47 -12.15 1.97 -0.95
C ASN A 47 -11.76 3.32 -1.59
N LYS A 48 -10.52 3.78 -1.40
CA LYS A 48 -10.01 5.02 -2.00
C LYS A 48 -9.50 4.86 -3.43
N ALA A 49 -9.05 3.67 -3.83
CA ALA A 49 -8.44 3.42 -5.13
C ALA A 49 -9.28 3.90 -6.34
N PRO A 50 -10.63 3.79 -6.36
CA PRO A 50 -11.44 4.33 -7.44
C PRO A 50 -11.30 5.85 -7.65
N LEU A 51 -10.91 6.60 -6.62
CA LEU A 51 -10.70 8.05 -6.71
C LEU A 51 -9.41 8.42 -7.47
N LEU A 52 -8.45 7.49 -7.55
CA LEU A 52 -7.26 7.63 -8.40
C LEU A 52 -7.67 7.43 -9.86
N LYS A 53 -8.10 8.49 -10.55
CA LYS A 53 -8.61 8.44 -11.94
C LYS A 53 -7.52 8.12 -12.97
N TRP A 54 -7.03 6.87 -13.00
CA TRP A 54 -5.99 6.40 -13.89
C TRP A 54 -6.27 4.95 -14.31
N TYR A 55 -6.71 4.69 -15.55
CA TYR A 55 -7.05 3.34 -16.05
C TYR A 55 -7.94 2.49 -15.13
N ASN A 56 -8.89 3.09 -14.40
CA ASN A 56 -9.83 2.34 -13.55
C ASN A 56 -10.53 1.22 -14.33
N GLY A 57 -10.60 0.03 -13.74
CA GLY A 57 -11.16 -1.17 -14.38
C GLY A 57 -10.30 -1.82 -15.46
N LYS A 58 -9.16 -1.21 -15.84
CA LYS A 58 -8.23 -1.74 -16.86
C LYS A 58 -6.78 -1.86 -16.37
N ARG A 59 -6.54 -1.52 -15.10
CA ARG A 59 -5.25 -1.60 -14.43
C ARG A 59 -5.22 -2.77 -13.46
N LYS A 60 -4.04 -3.27 -13.18
CA LYS A 60 -3.82 -4.20 -12.06
C LYS A 60 -3.41 -3.40 -10.83
N GLU A 61 -4.05 -3.69 -9.71
CA GLU A 61 -3.90 -2.94 -8.47
C GLU A 61 -3.19 -3.78 -7.40
N TYR A 62 -2.22 -3.17 -6.74
CA TYR A 62 -1.52 -3.72 -5.60
C TYR A 62 -1.69 -2.79 -4.41
N TYR A 63 -1.91 -3.38 -3.24
CA TYR A 63 -2.17 -2.66 -2.01
C TYR A 63 -1.12 -3.01 -0.98
N GLY A 64 -0.65 -2.02 -0.25
CA GLY A 64 0.36 -2.26 0.75
C GLY A 64 0.33 -1.33 1.95
N VAL A 65 1.04 -1.77 2.97
CA VAL A 65 1.23 -1.03 4.21
C VAL A 65 2.69 -1.09 4.61
N VAL A 66 3.21 0.07 5.00
CA VAL A 66 4.55 0.19 5.56
C VAL A 66 4.42 0.56 7.03
N GLY A 67 5.08 -0.17 7.92
CA GLY A 67 5.05 0.05 9.36
C GLY A 67 6.44 0.23 9.95
N LYS A 68 6.53 0.70 11.20
CA LYS A 68 7.78 0.54 11.96
C LYS A 68 8.05 -0.95 12.25
N THR A 69 6.98 -1.67 12.58
CA THR A 69 6.92 -3.12 12.73
C THR A 69 5.51 -3.55 12.36
N ILE A 70 5.37 -4.63 11.60
CA ILE A 70 4.06 -5.21 11.26
C ILE A 70 3.99 -6.64 11.78
N GLU A 71 2.90 -6.97 12.46
CA GLU A 71 2.59 -8.34 12.87
C GLU A 71 1.80 -9.06 11.78
N GLY A 72 1.95 -10.40 11.70
CA GLY A 72 1.23 -11.20 10.71
C GLY A 72 1.65 -10.91 9.26
N LYS A 73 2.88 -10.42 9.02
CA LYS A 73 3.36 -10.05 7.67
C LYS A 73 3.17 -11.18 6.66
N GLU A 74 3.53 -12.40 7.02
CA GLU A 74 3.42 -13.55 6.12
C GLU A 74 1.96 -13.86 5.76
N ASN A 75 1.04 -13.87 6.74
CA ASN A 75 -0.40 -14.04 6.48
C ASN A 75 -0.94 -12.97 5.50
N LEU A 76 -0.50 -11.72 5.66
CA LEU A 76 -0.91 -10.62 4.77
C LEU A 76 -0.28 -10.76 3.38
N ARG A 77 0.98 -11.19 3.28
CA ARG A 77 1.67 -11.44 2.01
C ARG A 77 1.06 -12.62 1.25
N GLU A 78 0.66 -13.69 1.94
CA GLU A 78 -0.08 -14.82 1.36
C GLU A 78 -1.42 -14.38 0.75
N LYS A 79 -2.07 -13.37 1.34
CA LYS A 79 -3.28 -12.73 0.78
C LYS A 79 -2.99 -11.82 -0.43
N GLY A 80 -1.72 -11.68 -0.83
CA GLY A 80 -1.27 -10.88 -1.98
C GLY A 80 -0.98 -9.40 -1.67
N TYR A 81 -0.92 -9.02 -0.39
CA TYR A 81 -0.59 -7.64 -0.01
C TYR A 81 0.91 -7.38 0.03
N LEU A 82 1.28 -6.14 -0.30
CA LEU A 82 2.65 -5.66 -0.20
C LEU A 82 2.89 -5.13 1.21
N VAL A 83 3.61 -5.89 2.04
CA VAL A 83 3.78 -5.57 3.46
C VAL A 83 5.25 -5.43 3.81
N PHE A 84 5.61 -4.26 4.32
CA PHE A 84 7.00 -3.93 4.67
C PHE A 84 7.07 -3.29 6.06
N ASP A 85 8.12 -3.62 6.81
CA ASP A 85 8.56 -2.86 7.96
C ASP A 85 10.02 -2.46 7.85
N LEU A 86 10.57 -1.79 8.86
CA LEU A 86 11.95 -1.32 8.83
C LEU A 86 12.97 -2.44 8.62
N LYS A 87 12.72 -3.65 9.15
CA LYS A 87 13.63 -4.78 8.94
C LYS A 87 13.67 -5.22 7.47
N ASP A 88 12.54 -5.12 6.77
CA ASP A 88 12.48 -5.40 5.34
C ASP A 88 13.23 -4.33 4.52
N LEU A 89 13.35 -3.09 5.03
CA LEU A 89 14.06 -2.01 4.34
C LEU A 89 15.58 -2.03 4.62
N GLU A 90 15.98 -2.46 5.82
CA GLU A 90 17.40 -2.62 6.19
C GLU A 90 18.11 -3.70 5.37
N SER A 91 17.37 -4.70 4.87
CA SER A 91 17.92 -5.77 4.03
C SER A 91 18.06 -5.39 2.55
N VAL A 92 17.60 -4.20 2.15
CA VAL A 92 17.79 -3.67 0.80
C VAL A 92 19.16 -2.99 0.74
N SER A 93 20.18 -3.72 0.27
CA SER A 93 21.46 -3.10 -0.12
C SER A 93 21.26 -2.33 -1.42
N PHE A 94 21.60 -1.04 -1.42
CA PHE A 94 21.66 -0.18 -2.60
C PHE A 94 23.03 -0.27 -3.27
#